data_AF-A0A7X7DDE1-F1
#
_entry.id   AF-A0A7X7DDE1-F1
#
_cell.length_a   1.000
_cell.length_b   1.000
_cell.length_c   1.000
_cell.angle_alpha   90.00
_cell.angle_beta   90.00
_cell.angle_gamma   90.00
#
_symmetry.space_group_name_H-M   'P 1'
#
loop_
_entity.id
_entity.type
_entity.pdbx_description
1 polymer ?
#
loop_
_entity_poly.entity_id
_entity_poly.type
_entity_poly.pdbx_seq_one_letter_code
_entity_poly.pdbx_strand_id
1 'polypeptide(L)'
;FQETTRVLTDAAINKRSDKLVGLKENVIIGKLIPAGTGINRYRNSTVEPTEEARAAAYSIPDYGDGFYGPEDGFGDATGASVRLDDLGF
;
A
#
# COMPACT_ATOMS: atom_id res chain seq x y z
N PHE A 1 -1.81 -34.79 -0.60
CA PHE A 1 -0.53 -35.45 -0.24
C PHE A 1 -0.82 -36.90 0.13
N GLN A 2 0.11 -37.82 -0.08
CA GLN A 2 -0.02 -39.24 0.25
C GLN A 2 1.25 -39.70 1.01
N GLU A 3 1.16 -40.83 1.71
CA GLU A 3 2.28 -41.44 2.46
C GLU A 3 3.01 -40.51 3.46
N THR A 4 2.27 -39.67 4.18
CA THR A 4 2.81 -38.62 5.06
C THR A 4 3.80 -39.15 6.11
N THR A 5 3.48 -40.25 6.79
CA THR A 5 4.33 -40.84 7.84
C THR A 5 5.70 -41.25 7.32
N ARG A 6 5.75 -41.89 6.15
CA ARG A 6 7.01 -42.31 5.51
C ARG A 6 7.86 -41.10 5.12
N VAL A 7 7.24 -40.12 4.45
CA VAL A 7 7.94 -38.91 3.98
C VAL A 7 8.52 -38.11 5.16
N LEU A 8 7.79 -37.97 6.27
CA LEU A 8 8.28 -37.27 7.45
C LEU A 8 9.42 -38.03 8.16
N THR A 9 9.34 -39.36 8.21
CA THR A 9 10.39 -40.19 8.83
C THR A 9 11.71 -40.07 8.07
N ASP A 10 11.65 -40.24 6.74
CA ASP A 10 12.84 -40.11 5.88
C ASP A 10 13.43 -38.69 5.94
N ALA A 11 12.58 -37.65 6.00
CA ALA A 11 13.05 -36.27 6.13
C ALA A 11 13.75 -35.99 7.46
N ALA A 12 13.22 -36.53 8.57
CA ALA A 12 13.82 -36.37 9.90
C ALA A 12 15.17 -37.08 10.02
N ILE A 13 15.27 -38.33 9.52
CA ILE A 13 16.53 -39.11 9.51
C ILE A 13 17.61 -38.39 8.71
N ASN A 14 17.26 -37.88 7.53
CA ASN A 14 18.19 -37.21 6.63
C ASN A 14 18.42 -35.71 6.95
N LYS A 15 17.80 -35.18 8.03
CA LYS A 15 17.81 -33.74 8.40
C LYS A 15 17.51 -32.83 7.20
N ARG A 16 16.50 -33.17 6.40
CA ARG A 16 16.15 -32.40 5.20
C ARG A 16 15.53 -31.06 5.59
N SER A 17 16.02 -29.97 5.00
CA SER A 17 15.41 -28.64 5.10
C SER A 17 14.56 -28.37 3.87
N ASP A 18 13.34 -27.87 4.07
CA ASP A 18 12.51 -27.33 3.01
C ASP A 18 12.97 -25.90 2.69
N LYS A 19 13.05 -25.56 1.40
CA LYS A 19 13.47 -24.23 0.93
C LYS A 19 12.28 -23.27 0.75
N LEU A 20 11.03 -23.76 0.85
CA LEU A 20 9.80 -22.96 0.75
C LEU A 20 9.67 -22.18 -0.55
N VAL A 21 10.13 -22.79 -1.65
CA VAL A 21 10.10 -22.18 -3.00
C VAL A 21 8.90 -22.68 -3.79
N GLY A 22 8.26 -23.77 -3.36
CA GLY A 22 7.12 -24.37 -4.04
C GLY A 22 5.81 -23.61 -3.80
N LEU A 23 4.85 -23.81 -4.71
CA LEU A 23 3.49 -23.32 -4.54
C LEU A 23 2.82 -23.96 -3.31
N LYS A 24 2.88 -25.29 -3.22
CA LYS A 24 2.18 -26.03 -2.16
C LYS A 24 2.71 -25.70 -0.76
N GLU A 25 4.03 -25.59 -0.61
CA GLU A 25 4.70 -25.24 0.65
C GLU A 25 4.24 -23.86 1.15
N ASN A 26 4.23 -22.87 0.27
CA ASN A 26 3.82 -21.51 0.60
C ASN A 26 2.31 -21.41 0.92
N VAL A 27 1.46 -22.19 0.23
CA VAL A 27 0.03 -22.29 0.58
C VAL A 27 -0.18 -22.86 1.97
N ILE A 28 0.55 -23.92 2.36
CA ILE A 28 0.40 -24.55 3.68
C ILE A 28 0.83 -23.61 4.81
N ILE A 29 1.90 -22.82 4.60
CA ILE A 29 2.44 -21.90 5.61
C ILE A 29 1.70 -20.56 5.65
N GLY A 30 0.97 -20.21 4.59
CA GLY A 30 0.28 -18.91 4.47
C GLY A 30 1.17 -17.77 3.96
N LYS A 31 2.26 -18.09 3.26
CA LYS A 31 3.10 -17.10 2.56
C LYS A 31 2.57 -16.87 1.14
N LEU A 32 2.82 -15.68 0.59
CA LEU A 32 2.53 -15.39 -0.82
C LEU A 32 3.13 -16.45 -1.74
N ILE A 33 2.28 -17.02 -2.60
CA ILE A 33 2.69 -18.05 -3.55
C ILE A 33 3.66 -17.48 -4.59
N PRO A 34 4.60 -18.28 -5.10
CA PRO A 34 5.58 -17.85 -6.11
C PRO A 34 4.98 -17.80 -7.52
N ALA A 35 3.74 -17.30 -7.66
CA ALA A 35 3.01 -17.21 -8.92
C ALA A 35 2.10 -15.97 -8.92
N GLY A 36 1.75 -15.49 -10.13
CA GLY A 36 0.89 -14.32 -10.29
C GLY A 36 1.47 -13.07 -9.61
N THR A 37 0.68 -12.42 -8.75
CA THR A 37 1.06 -11.23 -7.99
C THR A 37 2.09 -11.50 -6.88
N GLY A 38 2.30 -12.76 -6.49
CA GLY A 38 3.24 -13.12 -5.44
C GLY A 38 4.71 -13.20 -5.88
N ILE A 39 5.01 -13.07 -7.18
CA ILE A 39 6.39 -12.99 -7.67
C ILE A 39 7.02 -11.63 -7.31
N ASN A 40 8.35 -11.60 -7.14
CA ASN A 40 9.08 -10.40 -6.72
C ASN A 40 8.83 -9.18 -7.62
N ARG A 41 8.60 -9.37 -8.92
CA ARG A 41 8.32 -8.27 -9.87
C ARG A 41 7.07 -7.46 -9.49
N TYR A 42 6.01 -8.13 -9.04
CA TYR A 42 4.74 -7.45 -8.75
C TYR A 42 4.56 -7.17 -7.25
N ARG A 43 5.25 -7.92 -6.38
CA ARG A 43 5.13 -7.77 -4.93
C ARG A 43 5.66 -6.43 -4.41
N ASN A 44 6.76 -5.94 -4.98
CA ASN A 44 7.47 -4.76 -4.49
C ASN A 44 7.29 -3.56 -5.43
N SER A 45 6.04 -3.24 -5.78
CA SER A 45 5.73 -2.08 -6.64
C SER A 45 5.56 -0.83 -5.78
N THR A 46 6.38 0.19 -6.02
CA THR A 46 6.19 1.55 -5.49
C THR A 46 5.22 2.29 -6.42
N VAL A 47 4.09 2.73 -5.88
CA VAL A 47 3.09 3.50 -6.65
C VAL A 47 3.14 4.94 -6.15
N GLU A 48 3.62 5.83 -7.01
CA GLU A 48 3.61 7.27 -6.76
C GLU A 48 2.38 7.88 -7.43
N PRO A 49 1.61 8.73 -6.72
CA PRO A 49 0.49 9.44 -7.32
C PRO A 49 0.99 10.44 -8.37
N THR A 50 0.22 10.59 -9.46
CA THR A 50 0.48 11.63 -10.45
C THR A 50 0.24 13.01 -9.85
N GLU A 51 0.98 14.02 -10.32
CA GLU A 51 0.88 15.40 -9.79
C GLU A 51 -0.55 15.94 -9.88
N GLU A 52 -1.29 15.59 -10.93
CA GLU A 52 -2.70 15.94 -11.12
C GLU A 52 -3.62 15.31 -10.06
N ALA A 53 -3.42 14.03 -9.73
CA ALA A 53 -4.19 13.33 -8.70
C ALA A 53 -3.86 13.86 -7.30
N ARG A 54 -2.59 14.22 -7.06
CA ARG A 54 -2.16 14.88 -5.83
C ARG A 54 -2.86 16.24 -5.70
N ALA A 55 -2.86 17.07 -6.74
CA ALA A 55 -3.52 18.37 -6.74
C ALA A 55 -5.04 18.28 -6.52
N ALA A 56 -5.71 17.29 -7.14
CA ALA A 56 -7.14 17.04 -6.95
C ALA A 56 -7.47 16.55 -5.53
N ALA A 57 -6.61 15.74 -4.90
CA ALA A 57 -6.81 15.35 -3.49
C ALA A 57 -6.73 16.55 -2.52
N TYR A 58 -6.01 17.60 -2.91
CA TYR A 58 -5.91 18.87 -2.15
C TYR A 58 -6.91 19.94 -2.60
N SER A 59 -7.80 19.65 -3.57
CA SER A 59 -8.90 20.57 -3.85
C SER A 59 -9.90 20.48 -2.70
N ILE A 60 -9.71 21.35 -1.71
CA ILE A 60 -10.74 21.64 -0.71
C ILE A 60 -11.95 22.14 -1.51
N PRO A 61 -13.14 21.53 -1.39
CA PRO A 61 -14.34 22.11 -1.96
C PRO A 61 -14.51 23.46 -1.28
N ASP A 62 -14.47 24.53 -2.07
CA ASP A 62 -14.88 25.84 -1.62
C ASP A 62 -16.37 25.75 -1.25
N TYR A 63 -16.67 25.48 0.02
CA TYR A 63 -18.01 25.63 0.58
C TYR A 63 -18.23 27.14 0.78
N GLY A 64 -18.42 27.82 -0.33
CA GLY A 64 -18.42 29.27 -0.40
C GLY A 64 -19.35 29.79 -1.48
N ASP A 65 -20.62 29.38 -1.47
CA ASP A 65 -21.64 30.15 -2.18
C ASP A 65 -22.91 30.34 -1.33
N GLY A 66 -23.06 31.55 -0.78
CA GLY A 66 -24.33 32.27 -0.95
C GLY A 66 -25.23 32.58 0.25
N PHE A 67 -24.77 32.69 1.51
CA PHE A 67 -25.69 33.12 2.60
C PHE A 67 -25.39 34.44 3.32
N TYR A 68 -24.16 34.98 3.28
CA TYR A 68 -23.89 36.30 3.88
C TYR A 68 -23.66 37.34 2.79
N GLY A 69 -24.46 38.41 2.83
CA GLY A 69 -24.46 39.49 1.86
C GLY A 69 -23.14 40.29 1.83
N PRO A 70 -23.02 41.22 0.88
CA PRO A 70 -21.76 41.84 0.44
C PRO A 70 -21.08 42.78 1.47
N GLU A 71 -21.47 42.75 2.74
CA GLU A 71 -21.07 43.75 3.75
C GLU A 71 -20.11 43.23 4.84
N ASP A 72 -19.87 41.91 4.95
CA ASP A 72 -19.00 41.30 5.97
C ASP A 72 -17.74 40.59 5.40
N GLY A 73 -17.19 41.12 4.29
CA GLY A 73 -15.96 40.60 3.69
C GLY A 73 -14.72 41.07 4.44
N PHE A 74 -14.08 40.21 5.23
CA PHE A 74 -12.66 40.41 5.58
C PHE A 74 -11.84 40.40 4.29
N GLY A 75 -10.96 41.40 4.16
CA GLY A 75 -10.27 41.75 2.92
C GLY A 75 -9.60 40.58 2.19
N ASP A 76 -9.58 40.69 0.87
CA ASP A 76 -8.97 39.76 -0.08
C ASP A 76 -7.60 39.26 0.41
N ALA A 77 -7.50 37.95 0.64
CA ALA A 77 -6.30 37.33 1.18
C ALA A 77 -5.23 37.26 0.07
N THR A 78 -4.44 38.32 -0.09
CA THR A 78 -3.34 38.40 -1.07
C THR A 78 -2.11 37.55 -0.70
N GLY A 79 -2.24 36.55 0.16
CA GLY A 79 -1.15 35.69 0.63
C GLY A 79 -1.29 34.29 0.06
N ALA A 80 -0.30 33.84 -0.71
CA ALA A 80 -0.17 32.42 -1.04
C ALA A 80 -0.19 31.62 0.28
N SER A 81 -1.12 30.67 0.41
CA SER A 81 -1.28 29.89 1.63
C SER A 81 -0.01 29.07 1.90
N VAL A 82 0.61 29.32 3.06
CA VAL A 82 1.81 28.61 3.50
C VAL A 82 1.41 27.21 3.96
N ARG A 83 2.07 26.18 3.42
CA ARG A 83 1.76 24.77 3.69
C ARG A 83 2.30 24.37 5.07
N LEU A 84 1.46 23.72 5.88
CA LEU A 84 1.87 23.18 7.18
C LEU A 84 2.84 21.99 7.02
N ASP A 85 2.77 21.26 5.91
CA ASP A 85 3.61 20.08 5.63
C ASP A 85 5.07 20.42 5.27
N ASP A 86 5.36 21.69 4.97
CA ASP A 86 6.74 22.19 4.78
C ASP A 86 7.42 22.47 6.15
N LEU A 87 6.66 22.45 7.25
CA LEU A 87 7.17 22.53 8.61
C LEU A 87 7.36 21.11 9.14
N GLY A 88 8.60 20.63 9.10
CA GLY A 88 8.98 19.28 9.54
C GLY A 88 8.86 19.07 11.05
N PHE A 89 7.65 18.79 11.53
CA PHE A 89 7.40 18.19 12.85
C PHE A 89 7.44 16.66 12.79
#